data_AF-X6LME1-F1
#
_entry.id   AF-X6LME1-F1
#
_cell.length_a   1.000
_cell.length_b   1.000
_cell.length_c   1.000
_cell.angle_alpha   90.00
_cell.angle_beta   90.00
_cell.angle_gamma   90.00
#
_symmetry.space_group_name_H-M   'P 1'
#
loop_
_entity.id
_entity.type
_entity.pdbx_description
1 polymer ?
#
loop_
_entity_poly.entity_id
_entity_poly.type
_entity_poly.pdbx_seq_one_letter_code
_entity_poly.pdbx_strand_id
1 'polypeptide(L)'
;MWNHSIDLNLIYAALIYCCEEDISKTFELLFHFEQWKLRDNNEQNYKKHIDDFMKKRCCNHNVNLFCIFLSENYEERTAVEHAILNTLIINFPFVAKDKETLIKKK
;
A
#
# COMPACT_ATOMS: atom_id res chain seq x y z
N MET A 1 8.58 -12.07 -4.75
CA MET A 1 8.35 -10.63 -4.53
C MET A 1 8.64 -9.76 -5.77
N TRP A 2 9.78 -9.89 -6.47
CA TRP A 2 10.25 -8.84 -7.40
C TRP A 2 10.04 -9.11 -8.91
N ASN A 3 9.21 -10.09 -9.29
CA ASN A 3 8.87 -10.34 -10.71
C ASN A 3 7.60 -9.62 -11.16
N HIS A 4 7.00 -8.79 -10.32
CA HIS A 4 5.72 -8.11 -10.57
C HIS A 4 5.94 -6.61 -10.35
N SER A 5 5.25 -5.75 -11.11
CA SER A 5 5.39 -4.30 -10.98
C SER A 5 5.00 -3.86 -9.55
N ILE A 6 5.99 -3.62 -8.69
CA ILE A 6 5.76 -3.12 -7.33
C ILE A 6 5.24 -1.69 -7.42
N ASP A 7 4.22 -1.37 -6.62
CA ASP A 7 3.70 -0.02 -6.56
C ASP A 7 4.65 0.88 -5.75
N LEU A 8 5.26 1.86 -6.41
CA LEU A 8 6.17 2.81 -5.76
C LEU A 8 5.47 3.62 -4.65
N ASN A 9 4.16 3.86 -4.80
CA ASN A 9 3.38 4.53 -3.76
C ASN A 9 3.22 3.66 -2.51
N LEU A 10 3.19 2.33 -2.66
CA LEU A 10 3.15 1.40 -1.53
C LEU A 10 4.49 1.38 -0.79
N ILE A 11 5.61 1.32 -1.52
CA ILE A 11 6.95 1.39 -0.91
C ILE A 11 7.10 2.70 -0.14
N TYR A 12 6.73 3.81 -0.78
CA TYR A 12 6.80 5.14 -0.16
C TYR A 12 5.89 5.25 1.06
N ALA A 13 4.69 4.68 1.01
CA ALA A 13 3.80 4.59 2.16
C ALA A 13 4.44 3.85 3.33
N ALA A 14 4.92 2.63 3.11
CA ALA A 14 5.58 1.87 4.17
C ALA A 14 6.80 2.63 4.75
N LEU A 15 7.63 3.22 3.89
CA LEU A 15 8.84 3.91 4.29
C LEU A 15 8.56 5.16 5.13
N ILE A 16 7.69 6.05 4.66
CA ILE A 16 7.46 7.35 5.28
C ILE A 16 6.42 7.27 6.40
N TYR A 17 5.33 6.52 6.18
CA TYR A 17 4.21 6.49 7.12
C TYR A 17 4.39 5.48 8.24
N CYS A 18 5.02 4.32 7.99
CA CYS A 18 5.12 3.23 8.97
C CYS A 18 6.51 3.08 9.60
N CYS A 19 7.58 3.44 8.88
CA CYS A 19 8.93 3.02 9.24
C CYS A 19 9.93 4.15 9.47
N GLU A 20 9.49 5.42 9.45
CA GLU A 20 10.36 6.59 9.72
C GLU A 20 11.65 6.59 8.89
N GLU A 21 11.54 6.27 7.59
CA GLU A 21 12.66 6.17 6.65
C GLU A 21 13.65 5.01 6.92
N ASP A 22 13.35 4.10 7.84
CA ASP A 22 14.14 2.89 8.09
C ASP A 22 13.88 1.82 7.00
N ILE A 23 14.88 1.63 6.14
CA ILE A 23 14.82 0.68 5.03
C ILE A 23 14.65 -0.77 5.51
N SER A 24 15.30 -1.15 6.61
CA SER A 24 15.27 -2.53 7.10
C SER A 24 13.88 -2.89 7.63
N LYS A 25 13.30 -2.00 8.43
CA LYS A 25 11.91 -2.13 8.91
C LYS A 25 10.92 -2.12 7.76
N THR A 26 11.13 -1.23 6.78
CA THR A 26 10.28 -1.15 5.58
C THR A 26 10.28 -2.46 4.81
N PHE A 27 11.46 -3.05 4.62
CA PHE A 27 11.60 -4.32 3.92
C PHE A 27 10.88 -5.46 4.66
N GLU A 28 11.08 -5.56 5.98
CA GLU A 28 10.42 -6.55 6.82
C GLU A 28 8.89 -6.41 6.79
N LEU A 29 8.37 -5.18 6.93
CA LEU A 29 6.93 -4.90 6.88
C LEU A 29 6.32 -5.28 5.54
N LEU A 30 6.96 -4.91 4.43
CA LEU A 30 6.50 -5.25 3.08
C LEU A 30 6.58 -6.76 2.81
N PHE A 31 7.57 -7.44 3.39
CA PHE A 31 7.66 -8.90 3.31
C PHE A 31 6.48 -9.56 4.04
N HIS A 32 6.15 -9.11 5.25
CA HIS A 32 4.98 -9.60 5.98
C HIS A 32 3.67 -9.32 5.24
N PHE A 33 3.53 -8.13 4.66
CA PHE A 33 2.37 -7.78 3.84
C PHE A 33 2.19 -8.72 2.64
N GLU A 34 3.26 -9.02 1.90
CA GLU A 34 3.20 -9.94 0.77
C GLU A 34 2.84 -11.37 1.20
N GLN A 35 3.30 -11.83 2.37
CA GLN A 35 2.86 -13.10 2.93
C GLN A 35 1.38 -13.07 3.33
N TRP A 36 0.92 -11.98 3.96
CA TRP A 36 -0.48 -11.80 4.36
C TRP A 36 -1.43 -11.77 3.16
N LYS A 37 -1.04 -11.15 2.04
CA LYS A 37 -1.83 -11.12 0.80
C LYS A 37 -2.15 -12.51 0.26
N LEU A 38 -1.20 -13.44 0.36
CA LEU A 38 -1.31 -14.81 -0.13
C LEU A 38 -2.12 -15.72 0.81
N ARG A 39 -2.31 -15.31 2.07
CA ARG A 39 -3.10 -16.05 3.05
C ARG A 39 -4.58 -15.74 2.90
N ASP A 40 -5.41 -16.75 3.17
CA ASP A 40 -6.86 -16.67 3.38
C ASP A 40 -7.65 -15.90 2.32
N ASN A 41 -7.08 -15.80 1.11
CA ASN A 41 -7.70 -15.10 -0.01
C ASN A 41 -8.00 -13.62 0.29
N ASN A 42 -7.14 -12.99 1.12
CA ASN A 42 -7.30 -11.61 1.59
C ASN A 42 -7.43 -10.59 0.43
N GLU A 43 -6.73 -10.83 -0.68
CA GLU A 43 -6.87 -10.00 -1.88
C GLU A 43 -8.29 -10.05 -2.48
N GLN A 44 -8.97 -11.20 -2.42
CA GLN A 44 -10.38 -11.29 -2.85
C GLN A 44 -11.34 -10.68 -1.83
N ASN A 45 -11.02 -10.74 -0.53
CA ASN A 45 -11.83 -10.06 0.49
C ASN A 45 -11.80 -8.53 0.30
N TYR A 46 -10.65 -7.96 -0.08
CA TYR A 46 -10.57 -6.53 -0.43
C TYR A 46 -11.56 -6.14 -1.53
N LYS A 47 -11.81 -7.00 -2.52
CA LYS A 47 -12.76 -6.68 -3.61
C LYS A 47 -14.17 -6.36 -3.11
N LYS A 48 -14.56 -6.85 -1.93
CA LYS A 48 -15.85 -6.56 -1.29
C LYS A 48 -15.91 -5.15 -0.67
N HIS A 49 -14.76 -4.55 -0.37
CA HIS A 49 -14.63 -3.27 0.32
C HIS A 49 -14.16 -2.13 -0.59
N ILE A 50 -13.90 -2.39 -1.88
CA ILE A 50 -13.40 -1.39 -2.85
C ILE A 50 -14.24 -0.11 -2.82
N ASP A 51 -15.56 -0.22 -2.79
CA ASP A 51 -16.47 0.91 -2.88
C ASP A 51 -16.30 1.91 -1.73
N ASP A 52 -15.94 1.44 -0.53
CA ASP A 52 -15.77 2.31 0.64
C ASP A 52 -14.50 3.16 0.52
N PHE A 53 -13.43 2.60 -0.03
CA PHE A 53 -12.20 3.34 -0.34
C PHE A 53 -12.43 4.34 -1.48
N MET A 54 -13.16 3.92 -2.53
CA MET A 54 -13.42 4.78 -3.69
C MET A 54 -14.28 6.00 -3.33
N LYS A 55 -15.30 5.85 -2.46
CA LYS A 55 -16.10 6.97 -1.93
C LYS A 55 -15.24 8.02 -1.19
N LYS A 56 -14.12 7.60 -0.62
CA LYS A 56 -13.16 8.46 0.08
C LYS A 56 -11.99 8.91 -0.80
N ARG A 57 -12.10 8.74 -2.13
CA ARG A 57 -11.08 9.12 -3.14
C ARG A 57 -9.74 8.41 -2.95
N CYS A 58 -9.73 7.27 -2.27
CA CYS A 58 -8.53 6.44 -2.11
C CYS A 58 -8.42 5.50 -3.31
N CYS A 59 -7.86 5.99 -4.42
CA CYS A 59 -7.89 5.28 -5.71
C CYS A 59 -6.73 4.28 -5.93
N ASN A 60 -5.75 4.20 -5.02
CA ASN A 60 -4.64 3.26 -5.14
C ASN A 60 -4.97 1.93 -4.46
N HIS A 61 -5.32 0.92 -5.24
CA HIS A 61 -5.74 -0.39 -4.73
C HIS A 61 -4.67 -1.12 -3.91
N ASN A 62 -3.39 -1.03 -4.29
CA ASN A 62 -2.31 -1.68 -3.54
C ASN A 62 -2.11 -1.03 -2.17
N VAL A 63 -2.18 0.29 -2.11
CA VAL A 63 -2.10 1.04 -0.85
C VAL A 63 -3.33 0.77 0.01
N ASN A 64 -4.53 0.69 -0.57
CA ASN A 64 -5.74 0.35 0.17
C ASN A 64 -5.65 -1.06 0.78
N LEU A 65 -5.18 -2.03 0.01
CA LEU A 65 -4.96 -3.40 0.49
C LEU A 65 -3.93 -3.44 1.63
N PHE A 66 -2.88 -2.63 1.53
CA PHE A 66 -1.91 -2.43 2.60
C PHE A 66 -2.52 -1.77 3.85
N CYS A 67 -3.43 -0.82 3.69
CA CYS A 67 -4.12 -0.21 4.83
C CYS A 67 -5.04 -1.19 5.57
N ILE A 68 -5.63 -2.16 4.86
CA ILE A 68 -6.37 -3.27 5.49
C ILE A 68 -5.43 -4.12 6.32
N PHE A 69 -4.32 -4.55 5.73
CA PHE A 69 -3.28 -5.29 6.44
C PHE A 69 -2.84 -4.56 7.71
N LEU A 70 -2.59 -3.24 7.63
CA LEU A 70 -2.22 -2.44 8.79
C LEU A 70 -3.31 -2.49 9.87
N SER A 71 -4.57 -2.26 9.51
CA SER A 71 -5.67 -2.26 10.48
C SER A 71 -5.92 -3.61 11.16
N GLU A 72 -5.60 -4.71 10.48
CA GLU A 72 -5.77 -6.06 11.03
C GLU A 72 -4.61 -6.49 11.94
N ASN A 73 -3.40 -5.96 11.73
CA ASN A 73 -2.19 -6.41 12.42
C ASN A 73 -1.65 -5.37 13.41
N TYR A 74 -2.06 -4.11 13.27
CA TYR A 74 -1.62 -2.97 14.06
C TYR A 74 -2.88 -2.14 14.38
N GLU A 75 -3.57 -2.50 15.47
CA GLU A 75 -4.95 -2.06 15.83
C GLU A 75 -5.11 -0.57 16.22
N GLU A 76 -4.38 0.34 15.56
CA GLU A 76 -4.41 1.76 15.89
C GLU A 76 -5.49 2.53 15.13
N ARG A 77 -5.83 2.12 13.90
CA ARG A 77 -6.79 2.81 13.03
C ARG A 77 -7.51 1.84 12.10
N THR A 78 -8.66 2.28 11.60
CA THR A 78 -9.35 1.55 10.53
C THR A 78 -8.60 1.66 9.21
N ALA A 79 -8.79 0.68 8.32
CA ALA A 79 -8.17 0.69 7.00
C ALA A 79 -8.47 1.96 6.19
N VAL A 80 -9.69 2.50 6.31
CA VAL A 80 -10.10 3.73 5.62
C VAL A 80 -9.40 4.95 6.20
N GLU A 81 -9.23 5.03 7.52
CA GLU A 81 -8.47 6.12 8.16
C GLU A 81 -7.00 6.09 7.76
N HIS A 82 -6.39 4.89 7.74
CA HIS A 82 -5.05 4.74 7.20
C HIS A 82 -4.97 5.21 5.75
N ALA A 83 -5.91 4.83 4.88
CA ALA A 83 -5.90 5.25 3.48
C ALA A 83 -6.07 6.76 3.29
N ILE A 84 -6.90 7.40 4.12
CA ILE A 84 -7.06 8.86 4.13
C ILE A 84 -5.75 9.53 4.57
N LEU A 85 -5.13 9.07 5.66
CA LEU A 85 -3.85 9.61 6.14
C LEU A 85 -2.74 9.42 5.12
N ASN A 86 -2.63 8.24 4.52
CA ASN A 86 -1.70 7.98 3.44
C ASN A 86 -1.96 8.94 2.28
N THR A 87 -3.21 9.14 1.85
CA THR A 87 -3.54 10.09 0.77
C THR A 87 -3.11 11.53 1.11
N LEU A 88 -3.34 11.99 2.35
CA LEU A 88 -3.01 13.34 2.80
C LEU A 88 -1.51 13.58 3.03
N ILE A 89 -0.82 12.60 3.64
CA ILE A 89 0.60 12.69 4.00
C ILE A 89 1.48 12.45 2.77
N ILE A 90 1.10 11.48 1.94
CA ILE A 90 1.95 11.02 0.83
C ILE A 90 1.63 11.80 -0.44
N ASN A 91 0.39 12.26 -0.64
CA ASN A 91 -0.07 12.87 -1.91
C ASN A 91 0.21 12.01 -3.17
N PHE A 92 0.55 10.72 -3.00
CA PHE A 92 0.98 9.78 -4.03
C PHE A 92 1.94 10.39 -5.06
N PRO A 93 3.24 10.53 -4.73
CA PRO A 93 4.19 11.26 -5.56
C PRO A 93 4.46 10.59 -6.91
N PHE A 94 4.03 9.34 -7.08
CA PHE A 94 4.23 8.58 -8.31
C PHE A 94 2.92 8.39 -9.08
N VAL A 95 2.87 8.94 -10.29
CA VAL A 95 1.79 8.74 -11.26
C VAL A 95 2.19 7.71 -12.33
N ALA A 96 1.23 7.31 -13.18
CA ALA A 96 1.46 6.29 -14.22
C ALA A 96 2.68 6.61 -15.12
N LYS A 97 2.88 7.89 -15.45
CA LYS A 97 4.00 8.37 -16.27
C LYS A 97 5.39 8.12 -15.63
N ASP A 98 5.48 8.11 -14.30
CA ASP A 98 6.75 7.86 -13.59
C ASP A 98 7.15 6.39 -13.72
N LYS A 99 6.17 5.48 -13.68
CA LYS A 99 6.38 4.04 -13.89
C LYS A 99 6.92 3.76 -15.30
N GLU A 100 6.36 4.38 -16.32
CA GLU A 100 6.82 4.24 -17.71
C GLU A 100 8.26 4.72 -17.92
N THR A 101 8.65 5.81 -17.25
CA THR A 101 9.99 6.40 -17.37
C THR A 101 11.05 5.51 -16.73
N LEU A 102 10.72 4.83 -15.63
CA LEU A 102 11.62 3.89 -14.96
C LEU A 102 11.85 2.61 -15.77
N ILE A 103 10.80 2.12 -16.43
CA ILE A 103 10.90 0.91 -17.27
C ILE A 103 11.75 1.18 -18.52
N LYS A 104 11.67 2.37 -19.12
CA LYS A 104 12.47 2.75 -20.31
C LYS A 104 13.96 2.98 -20.04
N LYS A 105 14.37 3.14 -18.78
CA LYS A 105 15.77 3.32 -18.38
C LYS A 105 16.48 2.02 -18.00
N LYS A 106 15.78 0.88 -18.06
CA LYS A 106 16.32 -0.46 -17.85
C LYS A 106 16.78 -1.06 -19.17
#